data_AF-A0A3R7WYT6-F1
#
_entry.id   AF-A0A3R7WYT6-F1
#
_cell.length_a   1.000
_cell.length_b   1.000
_cell.length_c   1.000
_cell.angle_alpha   90.00
_cell.angle_beta   90.00
_cell.angle_gamma   90.00
#
_symmetry.space_group_name_H-M   'P 1'
#
loop_
_entity.id
_entity.type
_entity.pdbx_description
1 polymer ?
#
loop_
_entity_poly.entity_id
_entity_poly.type
_entity_poly.pdbx_seq_one_letter_code
_entity_poly.pdbx_strand_id
1 'polypeptide(L)'
;LLHLFDGASHAQTTALLLATGFLLGGPANLISTAISADLGSHDSLREDTAALATVTGIIDGTGSVGAAIVQFLVGYLAGCHPVGEGGTMVCTWGPVFVLLQVSGILSCVCLVPLVANELKRTCRR
;
A
#
# COMPACT_ATOMS: atom_id res chain seq x y z
N LEU A 1 -8.75 4.30 -17.29
CA LEU A 1 -7.57 3.38 -17.26
C LEU A 1 -7.99 1.91 -17.39
N LEU A 2 -9.00 1.42 -16.66
CA LEU A 2 -9.55 0.06 -16.85
C LEU A 2 -10.06 -0.23 -18.27
N HIS A 3 -10.64 0.76 -18.97
CA HIS A 3 -11.01 0.64 -20.38
C HIS A 3 -9.84 0.60 -21.38
N LEU A 4 -8.59 0.87 -20.95
CA LEU A 4 -7.40 0.69 -21.81
C LEU A 4 -6.85 -0.74 -21.79
N PHE A 5 -7.30 -1.58 -20.84
CA PHE A 5 -6.85 -2.96 -20.68
C PHE A 5 -7.73 -3.99 -21.39
N ASP A 6 -8.81 -3.55 -22.02
CA ASP A 6 -9.71 -4.39 -22.81
C ASP A 6 -9.00 -4.77 -24.13
N GLY A 7 -8.00 -5.65 -24.03
CA GLY A 7 -7.09 -6.04 -25.11
C GLY A 7 -5.59 -6.06 -24.78
N ALA A 8 -5.19 -5.86 -23.52
CA ALA A 8 -3.77 -5.88 -23.15
C ALA A 8 -3.16 -7.29 -23.30
N SER A 9 -1.98 -7.37 -23.92
CA SER A 9 -1.30 -8.67 -24.10
C SER A 9 -0.83 -9.22 -22.76
N HIS A 10 -0.73 -10.55 -22.65
CA HIS A 10 -0.20 -11.21 -21.44
C HIS A 10 1.17 -10.66 -21.01
N ALA A 11 2.00 -10.24 -21.96
CA ALA A 11 3.30 -9.64 -21.68
C ALA A 11 3.16 -8.26 -21.01
N GLN A 12 2.19 -7.43 -21.43
CA GLN A 12 1.96 -6.12 -20.81
C GLN A 12 1.46 -6.27 -19.37
N THR A 13 0.47 -7.14 -19.15
CA THR A 13 -0.04 -7.41 -17.80
C THR A 13 1.05 -7.96 -16.89
N THR A 14 1.88 -8.88 -17.38
CA THR A 14 3.01 -9.43 -16.61
C THR A 14 4.03 -8.34 -16.26
N ALA A 15 4.42 -7.51 -17.23
CA ALA A 15 5.36 -6.41 -17.00
C ALA A 15 4.83 -5.40 -15.98
N LEU A 16 3.53 -5.08 -16.06
CA LEU A 16 2.88 -4.16 -15.13
C LEU A 16 2.78 -4.74 -13.72
N LEU A 17 2.41 -6.02 -13.58
CA LEU A 17 2.39 -6.69 -12.28
C LEU A 17 3.79 -6.74 -11.66
N LEU A 18 4.83 -7.02 -12.46
CA LEU A 18 6.21 -7.06 -11.99
C LEU A 18 6.70 -5.67 -11.57
N ALA A 19 6.44 -4.65 -12.39
CA ALA A 19 6.80 -3.27 -12.09
C ALA A 19 6.08 -2.75 -10.83
N THR A 20 4.77 -2.96 -10.72
CA THR A 20 3.98 -2.56 -9.55
C THR A 20 4.43 -3.31 -8.29
N GLY A 21 4.69 -4.62 -8.37
CA GLY A 21 5.22 -5.39 -7.24
C GLY A 21 6.56 -4.87 -6.74
N PHE A 22 7.49 -4.58 -7.65
CA PHE A 22 8.79 -3.99 -7.30
C PHE A 22 8.64 -2.58 -6.70
N LEU A 23 7.86 -1.72 -7.35
CA LEU A 23 7.68 -0.31 -6.97
C LEU A 23 6.83 -0.11 -5.71
N LEU A 24 5.95 -1.04 -5.33
CA LEU A 24 5.22 -0.97 -4.06
C LEU A 24 5.97 -1.70 -2.95
N GLY A 25 6.50 -2.89 -3.23
CA GLY A 25 7.18 -3.72 -2.24
C GLY A 25 8.48 -3.08 -1.73
N GLY A 26 9.26 -2.45 -2.62
CA GLY A 26 10.49 -1.76 -2.24
C GLY A 26 10.25 -0.61 -1.24
N PRO A 27 9.48 0.43 -1.60
CA PRO A 27 9.19 1.55 -0.72
C PRO A 27 8.49 1.15 0.59
N ALA A 28 7.54 0.20 0.56
CA ALA A 28 6.87 -0.25 1.78
C ALA A 28 7.86 -0.84 2.81
N ASN A 29 8.77 -1.70 2.35
CA ASN A 29 9.81 -2.29 3.20
C ASN A 29 10.85 -1.24 3.66
N LEU A 30 11.21 -0.29 2.78
CA LEU A 30 12.13 0.79 3.13
C LEU A 30 11.54 1.74 4.18
N ILE A 31 10.26 2.07 4.11
CA ILE A 31 9.59 2.94 5.08
C ILE A 31 9.61 2.31 6.47
N SER A 32 9.18 1.04 6.60
CA SER A 32 9.19 0.33 7.89
C SER A 32 10.61 0.24 8.48
N THR A 33 11.60 -0.05 7.63
CA THR A 33 13.01 -0.08 8.01
C THR A 33 13.50 1.29 8.48
N ALA A 34 13.20 2.35 7.73
CA ALA A 34 13.62 3.71 8.05
C ALA A 34 12.99 4.20 9.37
N ILE A 35 11.69 3.95 9.59
CA ILE A 35 11.00 4.32 10.83
C ILE A 35 11.58 3.53 12.02
N SER A 36 11.83 2.23 11.85
CA SER A 36 12.44 1.41 12.91
C SER A 36 13.86 1.88 13.26
N ALA A 37 14.65 2.25 12.25
CA ALA A 37 15.99 2.80 12.44
C ALA A 37 15.96 4.19 13.12
N ASP A 38 15.03 5.06 12.71
CA ASP A 38 14.87 6.39 13.29
C ASP A 38 14.49 6.30 14.79
N LEU A 39 13.51 5.46 15.12
CA LEU A 39 13.10 5.19 16.50
C LEU A 39 14.23 4.58 17.35
N GLY A 40 15.01 3.66 16.79
CA GLY A 40 16.15 3.06 17.49
C GLY A 40 17.30 4.04 17.77
N SER A 41 17.39 5.12 16.99
CA SER A 41 18.38 6.18 17.16
C SER A 41 17.91 7.34 18.05
N HIS A 42 16.62 7.40 18.38
CA HIS A 42 16.02 8.48 19.16
C HIS A 42 16.42 8.37 20.64
N ASP A 43 16.94 9.44 21.25
CA ASP A 43 17.50 9.41 22.63
C ASP A 43 16.53 8.87 23.69
N SER A 44 15.22 9.04 23.48
CA SER A 44 14.16 8.55 24.38
C SER A 44 13.91 7.03 24.32
N LEU A 45 14.37 6.36 23.26
CA LEU A 45 14.10 4.94 22.98
C LEU A 45 15.37 4.12 22.74
N ARG A 46 16.52 4.78 22.57
CA ARG A 46 17.81 4.15 22.27
C ARG A 46 18.30 3.20 23.38
N GLU A 47 18.06 3.55 24.64
CA GLU A 47 18.44 2.72 25.80
C GLU A 47 17.29 1.84 26.33
N ASP A 48 16.04 2.10 25.90
CA ASP A 48 14.85 1.36 26.32
C ASP A 48 14.35 0.45 25.20
N THR A 49 14.87 -0.78 25.20
CA THR A 49 14.51 -1.82 24.23
C THR A 49 13.05 -2.27 24.34
N ALA A 50 12.42 -2.14 25.52
CA ALA A 50 11.01 -2.50 25.72
C ALA A 50 10.07 -1.45 25.08
N ALA A 51 10.40 -0.17 25.22
CA ALA A 51 9.66 0.91 24.58
C ALA A 51 9.82 0.85 23.05
N LEU A 52 11.04 0.64 22.54
CA LEU A 52 11.30 0.48 21.10
C LEU A 52 10.54 -0.72 20.50
N ALA A 53 10.54 -1.87 21.19
CA ALA A 53 9.80 -3.06 20.77
C ALA A 53 8.28 -2.80 20.73
N THR A 54 7.75 -2.03 21.69
CA THR A 54 6.32 -1.67 21.72
C THR A 54 5.93 -0.80 20.53
N VAL A 55 6.71 0.25 20.22
CA VAL A 55 6.42 1.12 19.07
C VAL A 55 6.55 0.34 17.76
N THR A 56 7.56 -0.51 17.63
CA THR A 56 7.73 -1.39 16.46
C THR A 56 6.54 -2.35 16.31
N GLY A 57 6.09 -2.94 17.42
CA GLY A 57 4.91 -3.81 17.46
C GLY A 57 3.62 -3.09 17.07
N ILE A 58 3.46 -1.81 17.43
CA ILE A 58 2.31 -1.00 16.98
C ILE A 58 2.38 -0.78 15.46
N ILE A 59 3.55 -0.42 14.93
CA ILE A 59 3.72 -0.18 13.49
C ILE A 59 3.39 -1.46 12.71
N ASP A 60 4.01 -2.57 13.06
CA ASP A 60 3.78 -3.86 12.40
C ASP A 60 2.32 -4.35 12.56
N GLY A 61 1.76 -4.17 13.76
CA GLY A 61 0.36 -4.46 14.05
C GLY A 61 -0.61 -3.68 13.15
N THR A 62 -0.38 -2.38 12.96
CA THR A 62 -1.21 -1.57 12.04
C THR A 62 -1.05 -1.99 10.58
N GLY A 63 0.15 -2.37 10.16
CA GLY A 63 0.40 -2.94 8.83
C GLY A 63 -0.40 -4.23 8.60
N SER A 64 -0.41 -5.13 9.57
CA SER A 64 -1.16 -6.38 9.53
C SER A 64 -2.67 -6.17 9.50
N VAL A 65 -3.22 -5.22 10.27
CA VAL A 65 -4.64 -4.85 10.23
C VAL A 65 -5.04 -4.31 8.85
N GLY A 66 -4.21 -3.43 8.27
CA GLY A 66 -4.43 -2.93 6.91
C GLY A 66 -4.44 -4.04 5.87
N ALA A 67 -3.49 -4.97 5.95
CA ALA A 67 -3.43 -6.14 5.08
C ALA A 67 -4.69 -7.01 5.20
N ALA A 68 -5.17 -7.26 6.43
CA ALA A 68 -6.38 -8.04 6.66
C ALA A 68 -7.62 -7.37 6.03
N ILE A 69 -7.77 -6.05 6.17
CA ILE A 69 -8.87 -5.29 5.56
C ILE A 69 -8.81 -5.39 4.04
N VAL A 70 -7.64 -5.19 3.43
CA VAL A 70 -7.48 -5.27 1.98
C VAL A 70 -7.78 -6.69 1.48
N GLN A 71 -7.28 -7.74 2.15
CA GLN A 71 -7.57 -9.12 1.77
C GLN A 71 -9.05 -9.46 1.90
N PHE A 72 -9.72 -8.99 2.95
CA PHE A 72 -11.18 -9.13 3.10
C PHE A 72 -11.94 -8.47 1.95
N LEU A 73 -11.58 -7.22 1.62
CA LEU A 73 -12.22 -6.48 0.52
C LEU A 73 -11.95 -7.12 -0.84
N VAL A 74 -10.73 -7.61 -1.10
CA VAL A 74 -10.40 -8.36 -2.33
C VAL A 74 -11.28 -9.60 -2.44
N GLY A 75 -11.41 -10.38 -1.36
CA GLY A 75 -12.25 -11.58 -1.35
C GLY A 75 -13.73 -11.26 -1.62
N TYR A 76 -14.24 -10.17 -1.04
CA TYR A 76 -15.61 -9.72 -1.27
C TYR A 76 -15.84 -9.19 -2.70
N LEU A 77 -14.88 -8.45 -3.25
CA LEU A 77 -15.00 -7.76 -4.54
C LEU A 77 -14.62 -8.61 -5.76
N ALA A 78 -13.85 -9.69 -5.57
CA ALA A 78 -13.48 -10.61 -6.66
C ALA A 78 -14.67 -11.47 -7.14
N GLY A 79 -15.75 -11.51 -6.35
CA GLY A 79 -16.96 -12.28 -6.65
C GLY A 79 -17.88 -11.64 -7.70
N CYS A 80 -18.95 -12.36 -8.02
CA CYS A 80 -20.03 -11.83 -8.85
C CYS A 80 -20.81 -10.80 -8.06
N HIS A 81 -20.95 -9.59 -8.61
CA HIS A 81 -21.70 -8.52 -7.99
C HIS A 81 -22.76 -7.99 -8.96
N PRO A 82 -23.92 -7.55 -8.45
CA PRO A 82 -24.94 -6.93 -9.28
C PRO A 82 -24.45 -5.55 -9.75
N VAL A 83 -24.49 -5.31 -11.06
CA VAL A 83 -24.14 -4.01 -11.66
C VAL A 83 -25.33 -3.44 -12.42
N GLY A 84 -25.66 -2.19 -12.08
CA GLY A 84 -26.79 -1.44 -12.64
C GLY A 84 -28.13 -1.72 -11.95
N GLU A 85 -29.12 -0.85 -12.16
CA GLU A 85 -30.46 -0.94 -11.54
C GLU A 85 -31.27 -2.18 -11.99
N GLY A 86 -30.80 -2.93 -12.99
CA GLY A 86 -31.42 -4.16 -13.50
C GLY A 86 -30.91 -5.47 -12.88
N GLY A 87 -29.97 -5.44 -11.92
CA GLY A 87 -29.55 -6.63 -11.17
C GLY A 87 -28.71 -7.65 -11.95
N THR A 88 -28.11 -7.25 -13.08
CA THR A 88 -27.23 -8.13 -13.87
C THR A 88 -26.00 -8.51 -13.07
N MET A 89 -25.83 -9.80 -12.79
CA MET A 89 -24.65 -10.35 -12.11
C MET A 89 -23.48 -10.37 -13.08
N VAL A 90 -22.42 -9.63 -12.78
CA VAL A 90 -21.16 -9.68 -13.52
C VAL A 90 -20.05 -10.18 -12.61
N CYS A 91 -19.31 -11.18 -13.08
CA CYS A 91 -18.17 -11.75 -12.36
C CYS A 91 -16.91 -11.17 -13.00
N THR A 92 -16.36 -10.13 -12.37
CA THR A 92 -15.19 -9.44 -12.91
C THR A 92 -14.26 -9.00 -11.78
N TRP A 93 -12.96 -9.02 -12.05
CA TRP A 93 -11.92 -8.49 -11.17
C TRP A 93 -11.80 -6.96 -11.22
N GLY A 94 -12.60 -6.30 -12.08
CA GLY A 94 -12.61 -4.84 -12.22
C GLY A 94 -12.64 -4.07 -10.89
N PRO A 95 -13.56 -4.35 -9.95
CA PRO A 95 -13.61 -3.68 -8.66
C PRO A 95 -12.36 -3.88 -7.80
N VAL A 96 -11.72 -5.04 -7.87
CA VAL A 96 -10.45 -5.31 -7.16
C VAL A 96 -9.34 -4.42 -7.73
N PHE A 97 -9.24 -4.28 -9.06
CA PHE A 97 -8.27 -3.37 -9.66
C PHE A 97 -8.55 -1.91 -9.29
N VAL A 98 -9.82 -1.49 -9.21
CA VAL A 98 -10.18 -0.15 -8.71
C VAL A 98 -9.73 0.03 -7.26
N LEU A 99 -9.99 -0.94 -6.39
CA LEU A 99 -9.56 -0.92 -4.99
C LEU A 99 -8.03 -0.72 -4.88
N LEU A 100 -7.24 -1.50 -5.62
CA LEU A 100 -5.78 -1.41 -5.61
C LEU A 100 -5.27 -0.08 -6.18
N GLN A 101 -5.93 0.46 -7.20
CA GLN A 101 -5.55 1.75 -7.79
C GLN A 101 -5.84 2.91 -6.82
N VAL A 102 -7.02 2.91 -6.18
CA VAL A 102 -7.43 3.94 -5.22
C VAL A 102 -6.56 3.89 -3.97
N SER A 103 -6.26 2.70 -3.43
CA SER A 103 -5.38 2.56 -2.28
C SER A 103 -3.96 3.03 -2.57
N GLY A 104 -3.44 2.76 -3.77
CA GLY A 104 -2.15 3.29 -4.23
C GLY A 104 -2.12 4.81 -4.31
N ILE A 105 -3.16 5.43 -4.89
CA ILE A 105 -3.28 6.90 -4.94
C ILE A 105 -3.37 7.50 -3.54
N LEU A 106 -4.17 6.92 -2.66
CA LEU A 106 -4.30 7.37 -1.27
C LEU A 106 -2.97 7.28 -0.52
N SER A 107 -2.24 6.18 -0.71
CA SER A 107 -0.89 6.00 -0.16
C SER A 107 0.06 7.11 -0.63
N CYS A 108 0.08 7.41 -1.93
CA CYS A 108 0.87 8.52 -2.47
C CYS A 108 0.47 9.86 -1.83
N VAL A 109 -0.82 10.18 -1.73
CA VAL A 109 -1.30 11.44 -1.13
C VAL A 109 -0.86 11.56 0.33
N CYS A 110 -0.95 10.48 1.11
CA CYS A 110 -0.55 10.47 2.52
C CYS A 110 0.98 10.55 2.71
N LEU A 111 1.76 9.94 1.81
CA LEU A 111 3.23 9.91 1.89
C LEU A 111 3.89 11.17 1.30
N VAL A 112 3.28 11.83 0.32
CA VAL A 112 3.82 13.07 -0.29
C VAL A 112 4.22 14.14 0.74
N PRO A 113 3.38 14.53 1.73
CA PRO A 113 3.78 15.54 2.71
C PRO A 113 4.93 15.08 3.60
N LEU A 114 4.96 13.78 3.95
CA LEU A 114 6.05 13.19 4.73
C LEU A 114 7.38 13.27 3.96
N VAL A 115 7.39 12.77 2.72
CA VAL A 115 8.57 12.78 1.84
C VAL A 115 9.00 14.22 1.54
N ALA A 116 8.06 15.14 1.31
CA ALA A 116 8.39 16.54 1.09
C ALA A 116 9.06 17.20 2.31
N ASN A 117 8.63 16.84 3.52
CA ASN A 117 9.25 17.34 4.75
C ASN A 117 10.66 16.76 4.95
N GLU A 118 10.84 15.47 4.69
CA GLU A 118 12.17 14.84 4.77
C GLU A 118 13.14 15.38 3.72
N LEU A 119 12.69 15.55 2.47
CA LEU A 119 13.52 16.14 1.42
C LEU A 119 13.91 17.58 1.77
N LYS A 120 13.00 18.39 2.32
CA LYS A 120 13.31 19.74 2.82
C LYS A 120 14.32 19.71 3.96
N ARG A 121 14.24 18.74 4.88
CA ARG A 121 15.21 18.58 5.97
C ARG A 121 16.60 18.23 5.42
N THR A 122 16.68 17.30 4.46
CA THR A 122 17.94 16.91 3.81
C THR A 122 18.54 18.04 2.96
N CYS A 123 17.74 18.77 2.18
CA CYS A 123 18.23 19.90 1.38
C CYS A 123 18.66 21.12 2.21
N ARG A 124 18.23 21.20 3.49
CA ARG A 124 18.61 22.29 4.41
C ARG A 124 19.82 21.94 5.27
N ARG A 125 20.28 20.68 5.25
CA ARG A 125 21.56 20.25 5.81
C ARG A 125 22.66 20.42 4.76
#